data_AF-A0A833SWI0-F1
#
_entry.id   AF-A0A833SWI0-F1
#
_cell.length_a   1.000
_cell.length_b   1.000
_cell.length_c   1.000
_cell.angle_alpha   90.00
_cell.angle_beta   90.00
_cell.angle_gamma   90.00
#
_symmetry.space_group_name_H-M   'P 1'
#
loop_
_entity.id
_entity.type
_entity.pdbx_description
1 polymer ?
#
loop_
_entity_poly.entity_id
_entity_poly.type
_entity_poly.pdbx_seq_one_letter_code
_entity_poly.pdbx_strand_id
1 'polypeptide(L)'
;MSTSGFDGSSDSSIVPGAGASTGASSSSAPWAVDALGPSDVGPPPLPSRADAILTIRVGEPLGRARGGWKSDVNFEVSEGYAVFKQKCIAKYTALYKKPLVLPDDSSVYLRRARNDTQAKYIELTSDNFLTALQYRWKLLTTDDLRHIGDFRSEAFLYVKRAAQPEQFHRATARRIANARVQRIAFKTANAVQFEAITSHHLDVVHARRPESAPFEVPEDNTTAQAMELGRQQEALQQQEADEQAIPDTATVSVRFNGLWMPLEVDILSLRRALRLPGHDIFSRGIYHEFTPTQPTNGMMNDQDHADDEPMN
;
A
#
# COMPACT_ATOMS: atom_id res chain seq x y z
N MET A 1 7.90 0.50 -66.89
CA MET A 1 6.62 1.24 -67.02
C MET A 1 6.33 1.86 -65.67
N SER A 2 6.15 3.16 -65.44
CA SER A 2 6.17 4.36 -66.26
C SER A 2 6.20 5.56 -65.28
N THR A 3 7.05 6.54 -65.59
CA THR A 3 6.87 8.01 -65.57
C THR A 3 6.35 8.81 -64.35
N SER A 4 7.06 9.95 -64.19
CA SER A 4 6.62 11.33 -63.84
C SER A 4 6.06 11.59 -62.43
N GLY A 5 6.49 12.58 -61.64
CA GLY A 5 7.13 13.88 -61.95
C GLY A 5 6.12 15.01 -61.74
N PHE A 6 6.36 15.93 -60.81
CA PHE A 6 5.85 17.31 -60.90
C PHE A 6 6.64 18.28 -60.01
N ASP A 7 6.89 19.45 -60.60
CA ASP A 7 7.68 20.62 -60.21
C ASP A 7 7.08 21.47 -59.07
N GLY A 8 7.90 22.36 -58.53
CA GLY A 8 7.43 23.52 -57.77
C GLY A 8 8.52 24.44 -57.21
N SER A 9 9.25 25.14 -58.09
CA SER A 9 10.11 26.29 -57.75
C SER A 9 9.32 27.44 -57.12
N SER A 10 9.92 28.15 -56.18
CA SER A 10 9.63 29.57 -55.89
C SER A 10 10.89 30.25 -55.36
N ASP A 11 11.48 31.01 -56.25
CA ASP A 11 12.60 31.93 -56.05
C ASP A 11 12.04 33.28 -55.56
N SER A 12 12.72 33.95 -54.63
CA SER A 12 12.49 35.36 -54.28
C SER A 12 13.66 35.91 -53.47
N SER A 13 14.61 36.47 -54.21
CA SER A 13 15.61 37.44 -53.78
C SER A 13 14.98 38.72 -53.17
N ILE A 14 15.57 39.28 -52.11
CA ILE A 14 15.71 40.74 -51.87
C ILE A 14 16.78 40.97 -50.77
N VAL A 15 17.74 41.84 -51.08
CA VAL A 15 18.74 42.55 -50.24
C VAL A 15 18.74 44.01 -50.82
N PRO A 16 19.14 45.14 -50.18
CA PRO A 16 19.90 45.41 -48.94
C PRO A 16 19.26 46.49 -48.00
N GLY A 17 19.89 46.75 -46.84
CA GLY A 17 19.66 47.98 -46.07
C GLY A 17 20.62 48.13 -44.88
N ALA A 18 21.58 49.05 -45.01
CA ALA A 18 22.66 49.34 -44.05
C ALA A 18 22.18 50.11 -42.80
N GLY A 19 22.84 49.87 -41.66
CA GLY A 19 22.67 50.63 -40.42
C GLY A 19 23.83 50.35 -39.44
N ALA A 20 24.51 51.40 -39.00
CA ALA A 20 25.85 51.40 -38.44
C ALA A 20 26.01 50.84 -37.00
N SER A 21 27.19 50.24 -36.79
CA SER A 21 28.06 50.21 -35.60
C SER A 21 27.51 50.59 -34.21
N THR A 22 27.71 49.71 -33.22
CA THR A 22 28.31 50.07 -31.92
C THR A 22 28.94 48.82 -31.30
N GLY A 23 30.21 48.91 -30.88
CA GLY A 23 31.00 47.77 -30.43
C GLY A 23 30.74 47.32 -29.00
N ALA A 24 31.24 46.11 -28.67
CA ALA A 24 32.11 45.86 -27.53
C ALA A 24 32.36 44.34 -27.39
N SER A 25 33.62 43.96 -27.62
CA SER A 25 34.38 42.93 -26.90
C SER A 25 33.86 41.48 -26.94
N SER A 26 34.42 40.70 -27.85
CA SER A 26 34.58 39.24 -27.71
C SER A 26 35.38 38.92 -26.44
N SER A 27 34.69 38.58 -25.35
CA SER A 27 35.28 37.93 -24.18
C SER A 27 35.59 36.48 -24.53
N SER A 28 36.79 36.26 -25.04
CA SER A 28 37.41 34.95 -25.15
C SER A 28 37.62 34.38 -23.74
N ALA A 29 36.98 33.27 -23.43
CA ALA A 29 37.27 32.51 -22.21
C ALA A 29 38.69 31.91 -22.33
N PRO A 30 39.62 32.19 -21.40
CA PRO A 30 41.06 32.05 -21.64
C PRO A 30 41.62 30.64 -21.37
N TRP A 31 40.83 29.57 -21.52
CA TRP A 31 41.30 28.20 -21.18
C TRP A 31 41.04 27.15 -22.25
N ALA A 32 40.55 27.55 -23.43
CA ALA A 32 40.51 26.67 -24.58
C ALA A 32 41.88 26.70 -25.29
N VAL A 33 42.50 25.52 -25.38
CA VAL A 33 43.61 25.17 -26.27
C VAL A 33 45.02 25.52 -25.76
N ASP A 34 45.56 24.69 -24.85
CA ASP A 34 47.02 24.42 -24.75
C ASP A 34 47.36 23.06 -24.09
N ALA A 35 46.41 22.13 -23.98
CA ALA A 35 46.61 20.86 -23.28
C ALA A 35 47.08 19.70 -24.19
N LEU A 36 47.80 19.99 -25.27
CA LEU A 36 48.50 18.96 -26.06
C LEU A 36 50.00 19.28 -26.13
N GLY A 37 50.63 19.29 -24.96
CA GLY A 37 52.08 19.07 -24.87
C GLY A 37 52.45 17.66 -25.35
N PRO A 38 53.72 17.42 -25.75
CA PRO A 38 54.18 16.12 -26.22
C PRO A 38 53.88 15.02 -25.19
N SER A 39 53.68 13.79 -25.67
CA SER A 39 53.16 12.60 -24.96
C SER A 39 53.95 12.10 -23.75
N ASP A 40 54.83 12.92 -23.18
CA ASP A 40 55.62 12.68 -21.97
C ASP A 40 55.17 13.55 -20.77
N VAL A 41 54.15 14.40 -20.95
CA VAL A 41 53.57 15.20 -19.88
C VAL A 41 52.47 14.39 -19.20
N GLY A 42 52.69 14.05 -17.92
CA GLY A 42 51.70 13.38 -17.09
C GLY A 42 50.35 14.13 -17.04
N PRO A 43 49.30 13.49 -16.50
CA PRO A 43 47.97 14.08 -16.44
C PRO A 43 48.02 15.47 -15.77
N PRO A 44 47.18 16.43 -16.23
CA PRO A 44 47.19 17.80 -15.74
C PRO A 44 47.04 17.84 -14.21
N PRO A 45 47.53 18.89 -13.54
CA PRO A 45 47.36 19.01 -12.10
C PRO A 45 45.86 18.96 -11.75
N LEU A 46 45.55 18.31 -10.62
CA LEU A 46 44.18 18.24 -10.12
C LEU A 46 43.65 19.67 -9.89
N PRO A 47 42.46 20.02 -10.39
CA PRO A 47 41.92 21.37 -10.24
C PRO A 47 41.60 21.67 -8.77
N SER A 48 41.67 22.94 -8.40
CA SER A 48 41.31 23.39 -7.05
C SER A 48 39.83 23.20 -6.76
N ARG A 49 38.97 23.37 -7.77
CA ARG A 49 37.53 23.11 -7.71
C ARG A 49 37.18 21.89 -8.54
N ALA A 50 36.35 21.02 -7.98
CA ALA A 50 35.94 19.78 -8.63
C ALA A 50 34.44 19.53 -8.43
N ASP A 51 33.88 18.81 -9.40
CA ASP A 51 32.48 18.42 -9.39
C ASP A 51 32.35 16.91 -9.18
N ALA A 52 31.32 16.52 -8.42
CA ALA A 52 30.97 15.13 -8.19
C ALA A 52 29.48 14.90 -8.40
N ILE A 53 29.14 13.75 -8.98
CA ILE A 53 27.79 13.21 -8.99
C ILE A 53 27.66 12.31 -7.75
N LEU A 54 26.90 12.76 -6.77
CA LEU A 54 26.51 11.96 -5.61
C LEU A 54 25.35 11.05 -5.97
N THR A 55 25.55 9.74 -5.82
CA THR A 55 24.49 8.73 -5.94
C THR A 55 24.14 8.18 -4.56
N ILE A 56 22.92 8.45 -4.10
CA ILE A 56 22.40 7.94 -2.83
C ILE A 56 21.81 6.55 -3.06
N ARG A 57 22.31 5.52 -2.40
CA ARG A 57 21.89 4.12 -2.56
C ARG A 57 21.23 3.60 -1.29
N VAL A 58 20.17 2.80 -1.42
CA VAL A 58 19.50 2.17 -0.27
C VAL A 58 20.04 0.75 -0.08
N GLY A 59 20.63 0.46 1.08
CA GLY A 59 21.17 -0.86 1.43
C GLY A 59 22.58 -0.81 2.02
N GLU A 60 23.23 -1.96 2.06
CA GLU A 60 24.59 -2.08 2.60
C GLU A 60 25.65 -1.50 1.64
N PRO A 61 26.68 -0.83 2.17
CA PRO A 61 27.84 -0.39 1.37
C PRO A 61 28.46 -1.57 0.63
N LEU A 62 28.77 -1.37 -0.65
CA LEU A 62 29.41 -2.36 -1.54
C LEU A 62 28.65 -3.70 -1.73
N GLY A 63 27.50 -3.87 -1.09
CA GLY A 63 26.66 -5.06 -1.16
C GLY A 63 25.43 -4.86 -2.05
N ARG A 64 24.32 -5.54 -1.70
CA ARG A 64 23.05 -5.49 -2.43
C ARG A 64 22.32 -4.17 -2.18
N ALA A 65 22.78 -3.09 -2.82
CA ALA A 65 22.13 -1.79 -2.77
C ALA A 65 21.20 -1.59 -3.97
N ARG A 66 20.03 -0.95 -3.76
CA ARG A 66 19.00 -0.75 -4.80
C ARG A 66 18.63 0.71 -4.98
N GLY A 67 18.22 1.04 -6.22
CA GLY A 67 17.78 2.38 -6.63
C GLY A 67 18.90 3.41 -6.48
N GLY A 68 18.64 4.66 -6.86
CA GLY A 68 19.47 5.75 -6.39
C GLY A 68 19.13 7.11 -6.96
N TRP A 69 19.14 8.10 -6.08
CA TRP A 69 18.99 9.50 -6.46
C TRP A 69 20.36 10.08 -6.78
N LYS A 70 20.45 10.81 -7.88
CA LYS A 70 21.67 11.49 -8.29
C LYS A 70 21.54 12.99 -7.98
N SER A 71 22.61 13.58 -7.49
CA SER A 71 22.70 15.01 -7.24
C SER A 71 24.11 15.51 -7.53
N ASP A 72 24.21 16.70 -8.12
CA ASP A 72 25.50 17.34 -8.34
C ASP A 72 26.00 18.02 -7.06
N VAL A 73 27.29 17.82 -6.78
CA VAL A 73 28.01 18.34 -5.62
C VAL A 73 29.28 19.03 -6.10
N ASN A 74 29.34 20.34 -5.94
CA ASN A 74 30.53 21.13 -6.20
C ASN A 74 31.33 21.27 -4.90
N PHE A 75 32.65 21.10 -4.96
CA PHE A 75 33.51 21.18 -3.78
C PHE A 75 34.90 21.71 -4.13
N GLU A 76 35.60 22.21 -3.12
CA GLU A 76 37.00 22.61 -3.25
C GLU A 76 37.90 21.51 -2.69
N VAL A 77 38.95 21.14 -3.42
CA VAL A 77 39.84 20.04 -3.03
C VAL A 77 40.62 20.38 -1.75
N SER A 78 40.92 21.65 -1.53
CA SER A 78 41.61 22.19 -0.35
C SER A 78 40.80 22.07 0.94
N GLU A 79 39.47 22.08 0.87
CA GLU A 79 38.56 21.96 2.03
C GLU A 79 38.60 20.55 2.66
N GLY A 80 39.07 19.55 1.89
CA GLY A 80 39.25 18.18 2.36
C GLY A 80 37.95 17.37 2.54
N TYR A 81 38.11 16.16 3.06
CA TYR A 81 37.04 15.16 3.13
C TYR A 81 35.87 15.58 4.02
N ALA A 82 36.14 16.19 5.18
CA ALA A 82 35.10 16.51 6.16
C ALA A 82 34.04 17.45 5.57
N VAL A 83 34.50 18.49 4.87
CA VAL A 83 33.62 19.44 4.19
C VAL A 83 32.90 18.78 3.01
N PHE A 84 33.59 17.97 2.22
CA PHE A 84 32.96 17.21 1.14
C PHE A 84 31.86 16.26 1.63
N LYS A 85 32.12 15.53 2.72
CA LYS A 85 31.13 14.65 3.39
C LYS A 85 29.93 15.46 3.86
N GLN A 86 30.14 16.60 4.51
CA GLN A 86 29.04 17.48 4.93
C GLN A 86 28.21 18.00 3.75
N LYS A 87 28.85 18.39 2.63
CA LYS A 87 28.15 18.80 1.41
C LYS A 87 27.30 17.66 0.83
N CYS A 88 27.81 16.42 0.85
CA CYS A 88 27.03 15.24 0.43
C CYS A 88 25.83 14.98 1.34
N ILE A 89 26.02 15.11 2.66
CA ILE A 89 24.94 14.96 3.65
C ILE A 89 23.89 16.05 3.48
N ALA A 90 24.29 17.31 3.25
CA ALA A 90 23.38 18.41 2.99
C ALA A 90 22.51 18.15 1.76
N LYS A 91 23.09 17.60 0.69
CA LYS A 91 22.36 17.19 -0.53
C LYS A 91 21.39 16.04 -0.26
N TYR A 92 21.80 15.06 0.54
CA TYR A 92 20.89 14.02 1.03
C TYR A 92 19.71 14.62 1.79
N THR A 93 19.96 15.49 2.77
CA THR A 93 18.92 16.15 3.58
C THR A 93 17.95 16.96 2.73
N ALA A 94 18.45 17.68 1.72
CA ALA A 94 17.61 18.46 0.80
C ALA A 94 16.72 17.59 -0.10
N LEU A 95 17.20 16.42 -0.52
CA LEU A 95 16.43 15.47 -1.33
C LEU A 95 15.46 14.60 -0.51
N TYR A 96 15.60 14.60 0.81
CA TYR A 96 14.98 13.61 1.65
C TYR A 96 13.47 13.84 1.88
N LYS A 97 12.68 12.81 1.55
CA LYS A 97 11.28 12.61 1.97
C LYS A 97 11.22 11.23 2.65
N LYS A 98 10.67 11.15 3.87
CA LYS A 98 10.65 9.93 4.72
C LYS A 98 10.27 8.66 3.93
N PRO A 99 10.93 7.47 4.13
CA PRO A 99 11.55 6.96 5.37
C PRO A 99 12.97 6.34 5.17
N LEU A 100 14.01 7.16 5.09
CA LEU A 100 15.42 6.75 4.97
C LEU A 100 16.21 7.32 6.16
N VAL A 101 17.14 6.54 6.68
CA VAL A 101 18.03 6.95 7.77
C VAL A 101 19.45 6.87 7.24
N LEU A 102 20.19 7.94 7.46
CA LEU A 102 21.63 7.97 7.27
C LEU A 102 22.28 7.49 8.58
N PRO A 103 23.03 6.37 8.59
CA PRO A 103 23.81 5.96 9.75
C PRO A 103 24.83 7.03 10.17
N ASP A 104 25.11 7.17 11.47
CA ASP A 104 26.07 8.17 11.98
C ASP A 104 27.50 7.93 11.43
N ASP A 105 27.85 6.66 11.23
CA ASP A 105 29.15 6.23 10.66
C ASP A 105 29.17 6.20 9.12
N SER A 106 28.26 6.93 8.45
CA SER A 106 28.19 6.87 6.98
C SER A 106 29.42 7.49 6.33
N SER A 107 30.17 6.70 5.59
CA SER A 107 31.25 7.17 4.72
C SER A 107 30.79 7.38 3.28
N VAL A 108 31.48 8.28 2.57
CA VAL A 108 31.28 8.48 1.13
C VAL A 108 32.26 7.59 0.38
N TYR A 109 31.79 6.92 -0.66
CA TYR A 109 32.61 6.04 -1.49
C TYR A 109 32.88 6.68 -2.85
N LEU A 110 34.09 6.53 -3.37
CA LEU A 110 34.50 7.03 -4.68
C LEU A 110 34.72 5.86 -5.64
N ARG A 111 34.20 5.99 -6.86
CA ARG A 111 34.53 5.07 -7.95
C ARG A 111 35.87 5.45 -8.57
N ARG A 112 36.82 4.50 -8.60
CA ARG A 112 38.22 4.79 -9.00
C ARG A 112 38.41 4.89 -10.51
N ALA A 113 37.64 4.14 -11.30
CA ALA A 113 37.69 4.16 -12.75
C ALA A 113 36.30 3.95 -13.37
N ARG A 114 36.12 4.43 -14.61
CA ARG A 114 34.84 4.40 -15.35
C ARG A 114 34.22 2.99 -15.50
N ASN A 115 35.05 1.95 -15.51
CA ASN A 115 34.61 0.55 -15.66
C ASN A 115 34.72 -0.27 -14.37
N ASP A 116 34.98 0.37 -13.23
CA ASP A 116 35.05 -0.35 -11.97
C ASP A 116 33.68 -0.85 -11.53
N THR A 117 33.68 -2.09 -11.04
CA THR A 117 32.57 -2.72 -10.33
C THR A 117 32.44 -2.10 -8.93
N GLN A 118 31.23 -2.13 -8.36
CA GLN A 118 30.95 -1.58 -7.03
C GLN A 118 31.92 -2.09 -5.95
N ALA A 119 32.33 -3.36 -5.99
CA ALA A 119 33.31 -3.94 -5.05
C ALA A 119 34.69 -3.27 -5.05
N LYS A 120 35.02 -2.47 -6.07
CA LYS A 120 36.30 -1.75 -6.21
C LYS A 120 36.23 -0.28 -5.78
N TYR A 121 35.06 0.17 -5.30
CA TYR A 121 34.92 1.55 -4.82
C TYR A 121 35.76 1.73 -3.54
N ILE A 122 36.37 2.90 -3.40
CA ILE A 122 37.18 3.23 -2.23
C ILE A 122 36.32 4.00 -1.24
N GLU A 123 36.33 3.57 0.01
CA GLU A 123 35.81 4.38 1.12
C GLU A 123 36.71 5.59 1.35
N LEU A 124 36.13 6.79 1.25
CA LEU A 124 36.86 8.02 1.49
C LEU A 124 37.01 8.27 2.99
N THR A 125 38.21 8.69 3.36
CA THR A 125 38.61 9.13 4.71
C THR A 125 39.40 10.43 4.57
N SER A 126 39.64 11.13 5.67
CA SER A 126 40.45 12.35 5.65
C SER A 126 41.86 12.11 5.10
N ASP A 127 42.41 10.92 5.33
CA ASP A 127 43.79 10.57 4.97
C ASP A 127 43.94 10.19 3.49
N ASN A 128 42.89 9.59 2.89
CA ASN A 128 42.95 9.08 1.52
C ASN A 128 42.23 9.95 0.48
N PHE A 129 41.55 11.02 0.91
CA PHE A 129 40.68 11.80 0.03
C PHE A 129 41.44 12.42 -1.16
N LEU A 130 42.52 13.13 -0.89
CA LEU A 130 43.32 13.78 -1.93
C LEU A 130 43.97 12.75 -2.85
N THR A 131 44.54 11.68 -2.28
CA THR A 131 45.22 10.64 -3.05
C THR A 131 44.24 9.84 -3.92
N ALA A 132 43.02 9.59 -3.43
CA ALA A 132 41.95 8.95 -4.20
C ALA A 132 41.46 9.81 -5.38
N LEU A 133 41.31 11.12 -5.17
CA LEU A 133 40.95 12.06 -6.25
C LEU A 133 42.07 12.18 -7.28
N GLN A 134 43.31 12.35 -6.85
CA GLN A 134 44.48 12.36 -7.74
C GLN A 134 44.60 11.05 -8.52
N TYR A 135 44.36 9.91 -7.88
CA TYR A 135 44.37 8.61 -8.56
C TYR A 135 43.28 8.53 -9.64
N ARG A 136 42.04 8.96 -9.32
CA ARG A 136 40.95 8.99 -10.32
C ARG A 136 41.28 9.93 -11.49
N TRP A 137 41.89 11.07 -11.19
CA TRP A 137 42.32 12.08 -12.16
C TRP A 137 43.44 11.58 -13.07
N LYS A 138 44.36 10.76 -12.56
CA LYS A 138 45.39 10.10 -13.37
C LYS A 138 44.81 9.07 -14.35
N LEU A 139 43.63 8.53 -14.06
CA LEU A 139 42.93 7.55 -14.87
C LEU A 139 41.84 8.16 -15.77
N LEU A 140 41.95 9.46 -16.08
CA LEU A 140 41.10 10.07 -17.10
C LEU A 140 41.36 9.40 -18.44
N THR A 141 40.29 9.01 -19.12
CA THR A 141 40.36 8.46 -20.47
C THR A 141 40.54 9.60 -21.48
N THR A 142 40.94 9.28 -22.71
CA THR A 142 41.05 10.27 -23.79
C THR A 142 39.73 11.02 -24.04
N ASP A 143 38.60 10.35 -23.83
CA ASP A 143 37.25 10.92 -23.91
C ASP A 143 36.99 11.93 -22.76
N ASP A 144 37.40 11.59 -21.54
CA ASP A 144 37.27 12.48 -20.38
C ASP A 144 38.14 13.74 -20.56
N LEU A 145 39.35 13.59 -21.12
CA LEU A 145 40.25 14.72 -21.38
C LEU A 145 39.70 15.69 -22.44
N ARG A 146 38.96 15.19 -23.43
CA ARG A 146 38.28 16.03 -24.44
C ARG A 146 37.14 16.85 -23.86
N HIS A 147 36.50 16.35 -22.80
CA HIS A 147 35.37 16.99 -22.12
C HIS A 147 35.69 17.32 -20.66
N ILE A 148 36.94 17.74 -20.40
CA ILE A 148 37.46 17.89 -19.03
C ILE A 148 36.64 18.90 -18.19
N GLY A 149 36.03 19.90 -18.83
CA GLY A 149 35.15 20.87 -18.16
C GLY A 149 33.82 20.28 -17.66
N ASP A 150 33.39 19.16 -18.23
CA ASP A 150 32.17 18.44 -17.85
C ASP A 150 32.47 17.23 -16.95
N PHE A 151 33.75 17.00 -16.63
CA PHE A 151 34.15 15.85 -15.83
C PHE A 151 33.58 15.92 -14.41
N ARG A 152 32.87 14.86 -14.01
CA ARG A 152 32.35 14.72 -12.64
C ARG A 152 32.79 13.40 -12.03
N SER A 153 33.30 13.47 -10.81
CA SER A 153 33.66 12.28 -10.03
C SER A 153 32.40 11.57 -9.53
N GLU A 154 32.33 10.24 -9.61
CA GLU A 154 31.18 9.49 -9.10
C GLU A 154 31.38 9.15 -7.62
N ALA A 155 30.57 9.79 -6.77
CA ALA A 155 30.53 9.56 -5.33
C ALA A 155 29.25 8.80 -4.93
N PHE A 156 29.34 7.95 -3.91
CA PHE A 156 28.24 7.11 -3.46
C PHE A 156 28.05 7.23 -1.96
N LEU A 157 26.80 7.45 -1.54
CA LEU A 157 26.41 7.48 -0.13
C LEU A 157 25.35 6.41 0.10
N TYR A 158 25.54 5.58 1.13
CA TYR A 158 24.63 4.48 1.43
C TYR A 158 23.74 4.83 2.62
N VAL A 159 22.44 4.63 2.45
CA VAL A 159 21.43 4.91 3.46
C VAL A 159 20.61 3.64 3.75
N LYS A 160 20.08 3.55 4.96
CA LYS A 160 19.18 2.47 5.36
C LYS A 160 17.74 2.94 5.24
N ARG A 161 16.78 2.03 5.06
CA ARG A 161 15.38 2.37 5.32
C ARG A 161 15.21 2.58 6.82
N ALA A 162 14.47 3.62 7.20
CA ALA A 162 14.02 3.74 8.58
C ALA A 162 13.24 2.48 8.95
N ALA A 163 13.42 1.99 10.19
CA ALA A 163 12.48 1.03 10.75
C ALA A 163 11.09 1.66 10.64
N GLN A 164 10.21 1.06 9.84
CA GLN A 164 8.84 1.53 9.80
C GLN A 164 8.23 1.23 11.17
N PRO A 165 7.47 2.17 11.76
CA PRO A 165 6.63 1.81 12.91
C PRO A 165 5.76 0.63 12.49
N GLU A 166 5.72 -0.42 13.31
CA GLU A 166 5.08 -1.69 12.94
C GLU A 166 3.66 -1.41 12.43
N GLN A 167 3.48 -1.55 11.11
CA GLN A 167 2.27 -1.10 10.46
C GLN A 167 1.13 -2.07 10.73
N PHE A 168 -0.08 -1.53 10.86
CA PHE A 168 -1.29 -2.34 10.81
C PHE A 168 -1.28 -3.22 9.57
N HIS A 169 -1.60 -4.47 9.79
CA HIS A 169 -1.58 -5.50 8.79
C HIS A 169 -2.96 -5.77 8.23
N ARG A 170 -3.04 -6.31 7.02
CA ARG A 170 -4.29 -6.91 6.54
C ARG A 170 -4.58 -8.16 7.35
N ALA A 171 -5.81 -8.29 7.83
CA ALA A 171 -6.33 -9.51 8.44
C ALA A 171 -6.51 -10.59 7.36
N THR A 172 -5.44 -11.28 7.00
CA THR A 172 -5.47 -12.43 6.07
C THR A 172 -5.88 -13.69 6.82
N ALA A 173 -6.41 -14.69 6.10
CA ALA A 173 -6.84 -15.96 6.70
C ALA A 173 -5.77 -16.60 7.60
N ARG A 174 -4.50 -16.60 7.17
CA ARG A 174 -3.37 -17.09 7.96
C ARG A 174 -3.21 -16.33 9.28
N ARG A 175 -3.36 -15.00 9.26
CA ARG A 175 -3.20 -14.16 10.45
C ARG A 175 -4.38 -14.28 11.41
N ILE A 176 -5.59 -14.42 10.88
CA ILE A 176 -6.79 -14.71 11.67
C ILE A 176 -6.63 -16.08 12.37
N ALA A 177 -6.09 -17.09 11.70
CA ALA A 177 -5.80 -18.38 12.32
C ALA A 177 -4.76 -18.28 13.45
N ASN A 178 -3.68 -17.52 13.25
CA ASN A 178 -2.69 -17.28 14.31
C ASN A 178 -3.28 -16.51 15.50
N ALA A 179 -4.05 -15.45 15.23
CA ALA A 179 -4.76 -14.68 16.25
C ALA A 179 -5.72 -15.55 17.06
N ARG A 180 -6.40 -16.50 16.42
CA ARG A 180 -7.26 -17.49 17.08
C ARG A 180 -6.49 -18.37 18.07
N VAL A 181 -5.31 -18.85 17.70
CA VAL A 181 -4.47 -19.65 18.61
C VAL A 181 -4.08 -18.82 19.83
N GLN A 182 -3.71 -17.56 19.63
CA GLN A 182 -3.36 -16.65 20.73
C GLN A 182 -4.57 -16.35 21.63
N ARG A 183 -5.76 -16.12 21.05
CA ARG A 183 -7.00 -15.96 21.81
C ARG A 183 -7.32 -17.20 22.63
N ILE A 184 -7.18 -18.40 22.07
CA ILE A 184 -7.42 -19.66 22.80
C ILE A 184 -6.45 -19.76 23.98
N ALA A 185 -5.17 -19.49 23.77
CA ALA A 185 -4.18 -19.45 24.85
C ALA A 185 -4.55 -18.41 25.93
N PHE A 186 -5.00 -17.22 25.53
CA PHE A 186 -5.46 -16.18 26.45
C PHE A 186 -6.70 -16.61 27.26
N LYS A 187 -7.69 -17.23 26.60
CA LYS A 187 -8.88 -17.78 27.26
C LYS A 187 -8.50 -18.81 28.32
N THR A 188 -7.59 -19.73 27.98
CA THR A 188 -7.12 -20.77 28.90
C THR A 188 -6.33 -20.17 30.06
N ALA A 189 -5.46 -19.19 29.81
CA ALA A 189 -4.63 -18.57 30.85
C ALA A 189 -5.45 -17.72 31.84
N ASN A 190 -6.50 -17.02 31.36
CA ASN A 190 -7.28 -16.09 32.16
C ASN A 190 -8.65 -16.64 32.60
N ALA A 191 -8.98 -17.89 32.23
CA ALA A 191 -10.29 -18.51 32.48
C ALA A 191 -11.49 -17.69 31.98
N VAL A 192 -11.33 -16.96 30.87
CA VAL A 192 -12.39 -16.13 30.26
C VAL A 192 -13.05 -16.85 29.08
N GLN A 193 -14.36 -16.71 28.95
CA GLN A 193 -15.11 -17.14 27.78
C GLN A 193 -15.46 -15.95 26.87
N PHE A 194 -15.42 -16.19 25.56
CA PHE A 194 -15.85 -15.23 24.54
C PHE A 194 -16.81 -15.96 23.61
N GLU A 195 -17.97 -15.36 23.37
CA GLU A 195 -18.98 -15.84 22.43
C GLU A 195 -18.45 -15.79 20.98
N ALA A 196 -19.21 -16.34 20.03
CA ALA A 196 -18.79 -16.43 18.64
C ALA A 196 -18.50 -15.06 17.99
N ILE A 197 -19.36 -14.06 18.24
CA ILE A 197 -19.22 -12.70 17.70
C ILE A 197 -17.96 -12.03 18.26
N THR A 198 -17.82 -12.00 19.59
CA THR A 198 -16.65 -11.43 20.26
C THR A 198 -15.36 -12.13 19.83
N SER A 199 -15.38 -13.46 19.76
CA SER A 199 -14.23 -14.26 19.30
C SER A 199 -13.78 -13.89 17.90
N HIS A 200 -14.73 -13.71 16.97
CA HIS A 200 -14.41 -13.33 15.59
C HIS A 200 -13.85 -11.91 15.51
N HIS A 201 -14.46 -10.96 16.21
CA HIS A 201 -13.97 -9.58 16.29
C HIS A 201 -12.53 -9.52 16.82
N LEU A 202 -12.25 -10.21 17.94
CA LEU A 202 -10.90 -10.28 18.52
C LEU A 202 -9.89 -10.93 17.57
N ASP A 203 -10.26 -12.03 16.89
CA ASP A 203 -9.40 -12.67 15.89
C ASP A 203 -9.01 -11.67 14.78
N VAL A 204 -9.95 -10.84 14.31
CA VAL A 204 -9.73 -9.86 13.24
C VAL A 204 -8.89 -8.67 13.72
N VAL A 205 -9.21 -8.09 14.87
CA VAL A 205 -8.48 -6.94 15.42
C VAL A 205 -7.03 -7.34 15.69
N HIS A 206 -6.81 -8.49 16.30
CA HIS A 206 -5.48 -8.97 16.60
C HIS A 206 -4.70 -9.38 15.35
N ALA A 207 -5.35 -9.94 14.32
CA ALA A 207 -4.71 -10.26 13.05
C ALA A 207 -4.14 -9.03 12.31
N ARG A 208 -4.61 -7.82 12.65
CA ARG A 208 -4.08 -6.56 12.14
C ARG A 208 -2.90 -6.03 12.94
N ARG A 209 -2.67 -6.55 14.16
CA ARG A 209 -1.54 -6.16 14.99
C ARG A 209 -0.24 -6.86 14.53
N PRO A 210 0.93 -6.30 14.89
CA PRO A 210 2.22 -6.94 14.66
C PRO A 210 2.30 -8.31 15.35
N GLU A 211 3.12 -9.22 14.83
CA GLU A 211 3.26 -10.58 15.37
C GLU A 211 3.91 -10.62 16.76
N SER A 212 4.66 -9.57 17.11
CA SER A 212 5.28 -9.32 18.40
C SER A 212 4.31 -8.80 19.46
N ALA A 213 3.13 -8.32 19.07
CA ALA A 213 2.20 -7.69 20.00
C ALA A 213 1.52 -8.73 20.92
N PRO A 214 1.41 -8.45 22.23
CA PRO A 214 0.69 -9.33 23.13
C PRO A 214 -0.81 -9.33 22.83
N PHE A 215 -1.46 -10.47 23.09
CA PHE A 215 -2.90 -10.60 22.98
C PHE A 215 -3.59 -9.91 24.16
N GLU A 216 -4.42 -8.93 23.83
CA GLU A 216 -5.22 -8.16 24.79
C GLU A 216 -6.61 -7.93 24.21
N VAL A 217 -7.60 -7.88 25.09
CA VAL A 217 -8.98 -7.52 24.75
C VAL A 217 -9.07 -5.99 24.70
N PRO A 218 -9.38 -5.37 23.55
CA PRO A 218 -9.49 -3.91 23.47
C PRO A 218 -10.65 -3.38 24.33
N GLU A 219 -10.40 -2.28 25.04
CA GLU A 219 -11.43 -1.53 25.79
C GLU A 219 -12.16 -0.51 24.90
N ASP A 220 -12.50 -0.90 23.67
CA ASP A 220 -13.24 -0.04 22.74
C ASP A 220 -14.74 -0.35 22.72
N ASN A 221 -15.53 0.63 22.28
CA ASN A 221 -16.98 0.50 22.19
C ASN A 221 -17.40 -0.67 21.28
N THR A 222 -16.62 -0.99 20.24
CA THR A 222 -16.91 -2.10 19.34
C THR A 222 -16.76 -3.45 20.03
N THR A 223 -15.74 -3.63 20.87
CA THR A 223 -15.59 -4.86 21.66
C THR A 223 -16.71 -4.99 22.68
N ALA A 224 -17.09 -3.88 23.34
CA ALA A 224 -18.25 -3.88 24.25
C ALA A 224 -19.56 -4.27 23.53
N GLN A 225 -19.83 -3.71 22.35
CA GLN A 225 -21.00 -4.07 21.55
C GLN A 225 -20.95 -5.53 21.07
N ALA A 226 -19.78 -6.02 20.66
CA ALA A 226 -19.61 -7.41 20.23
C ALA A 226 -19.86 -8.42 21.36
N MET A 227 -19.61 -8.05 22.62
CA MET A 227 -19.97 -8.85 23.80
C MET A 227 -21.46 -8.77 24.13
N GLU A 228 -22.09 -7.59 24.00
CA GLU A 228 -23.54 -7.46 24.22
C GLU A 228 -24.33 -8.25 23.18
N LEU A 229 -23.95 -8.18 21.90
CA LEU A 229 -24.61 -8.93 20.83
C LEU A 229 -24.48 -10.44 21.00
N GLY A 230 -23.34 -10.93 21.46
CA GLY A 230 -23.18 -12.35 21.70
C GLY A 230 -24.04 -12.83 22.89
N ARG A 231 -24.14 -12.04 23.96
CA ARG A 231 -25.08 -12.32 25.08
C ARG A 231 -26.53 -12.37 24.61
N GLN A 232 -26.95 -11.44 23.76
CA GLN A 232 -28.29 -11.44 23.18
C GLN A 232 -28.53 -12.66 22.30
N GLN A 233 -27.55 -13.04 21.49
CA GLN A 233 -27.65 -14.22 20.64
C GLN A 233 -27.79 -15.51 21.46
N GLU A 234 -27.03 -15.66 22.53
CA GLU A 234 -27.12 -16.82 23.42
C GLU A 234 -28.49 -16.88 24.12
N ALA A 235 -28.99 -15.74 24.60
CA ALA A 235 -30.32 -15.65 25.20
C ALA A 235 -31.43 -16.07 24.22
N LEU A 236 -31.35 -15.63 22.96
CA LEU A 236 -32.28 -16.03 21.91
C LEU A 236 -32.18 -17.53 21.59
N GLN A 237 -30.97 -18.07 21.50
CA GLN A 237 -30.77 -19.50 21.26
C GLN A 237 -31.33 -20.35 22.41
N GLN A 238 -31.17 -19.89 23.66
CA GLN A 238 -31.73 -20.58 24.81
C GLN A 238 -33.27 -20.54 24.77
N GLN A 239 -33.88 -19.39 24.47
CA GLN A 239 -35.33 -19.28 24.31
C GLN A 239 -35.85 -20.20 23.19
N GLU A 240 -35.19 -20.22 22.03
CA GLU A 240 -35.55 -21.11 20.93
C GLU A 240 -35.42 -22.59 21.31
N ALA A 241 -34.38 -22.96 22.06
CA ALA A 241 -34.19 -24.33 22.52
C ALA A 241 -35.27 -24.75 23.55
N ASP A 242 -35.59 -23.85 24.49
CA ASP A 242 -36.62 -24.09 25.50
C ASP A 242 -38.02 -24.22 24.86
N GLU A 243 -38.31 -23.40 23.83
CA GLU A 243 -39.56 -23.49 23.09
C GLU A 243 -39.67 -24.74 22.21
N GLN A 244 -38.57 -25.14 21.56
CA GLN A 244 -38.54 -26.40 20.80
C GLN A 244 -38.69 -27.63 21.70
N ALA A 245 -38.35 -27.52 22.98
CA ALA A 245 -38.55 -28.59 23.95
C ALA A 245 -40.02 -28.75 24.39
N ILE A 246 -40.86 -27.73 24.20
CA ILE A 246 -42.29 -27.80 24.46
C ILE A 246 -42.96 -28.43 23.23
N PRO A 247 -43.64 -29.58 23.37
CA PRO A 247 -44.37 -30.17 22.24
C PRO A 247 -45.51 -29.24 21.82
N ASP A 248 -45.36 -28.62 20.65
CA ASP A 248 -46.35 -27.72 20.06
C ASP A 248 -47.40 -28.56 19.30
N THR A 249 -48.29 -29.22 20.05
CA THR A 249 -49.41 -30.01 19.49
C THR A 249 -50.71 -29.23 19.50
N ALA A 250 -51.52 -29.39 18.44
CA ALA A 250 -52.85 -28.82 18.32
C ALA A 250 -53.88 -29.89 17.98
N THR A 251 -55.10 -29.73 18.49
CA THR A 251 -56.22 -30.60 18.10
C THR A 251 -56.92 -30.01 16.88
N VAL A 252 -56.96 -30.77 15.77
CA VAL A 252 -57.65 -30.39 14.54
C VAL A 252 -58.82 -31.34 14.30
N SER A 253 -59.97 -30.80 13.92
CA SER A 253 -61.14 -31.60 13.53
C SER A 253 -60.99 -32.08 12.09
N VAL A 254 -61.00 -33.40 11.88
CA VAL A 254 -60.90 -34.03 10.57
C VAL A 254 -62.17 -34.81 10.29
N ARG A 255 -62.69 -34.73 9.06
CA ARG A 255 -63.88 -35.49 8.65
C ARG A 255 -63.45 -36.85 8.09
N PHE A 256 -63.81 -37.93 8.78
CA PHE A 256 -63.54 -39.30 8.35
C PHE A 256 -64.86 -40.08 8.29
N ASN A 257 -65.15 -40.72 7.15
CA ASN A 257 -66.40 -41.45 6.91
C ASN A 257 -67.69 -40.64 7.22
N GLY A 258 -67.67 -39.33 6.97
CA GLY A 258 -68.80 -38.44 7.20
C GLY A 258 -68.92 -37.87 8.62
N LEU A 259 -68.14 -38.37 9.59
CA LEU A 259 -68.11 -37.93 10.99
C LEU A 259 -66.91 -37.01 11.25
N TRP A 260 -67.11 -35.96 12.04
CA TRP A 260 -66.02 -35.09 12.52
C TRP A 260 -65.35 -35.72 13.72
N MET A 261 -64.03 -35.89 13.67
CA MET A 261 -63.23 -36.43 14.76
C MET A 261 -62.09 -35.47 15.13
N PRO A 262 -61.82 -35.26 16.44
CA PRO A 262 -60.64 -34.51 16.88
C PRO A 262 -59.39 -35.37 16.73
N LEU A 263 -58.33 -34.82 16.14
CA LEU A 263 -57.03 -35.44 16.00
C LEU A 263 -55.94 -34.51 16.55
N GLU A 264 -55.10 -35.01 17.44
CA GLU A 264 -53.92 -34.28 17.90
C GLU A 264 -52.80 -34.38 16.84
N VAL A 265 -52.30 -33.23 16.41
CA VAL A 265 -51.27 -33.13 15.37
C VAL A 265 -50.14 -32.21 15.83
N ASP A 266 -48.91 -32.57 15.44
CA ASP A 266 -47.73 -31.72 15.60
C ASP A 266 -47.81 -30.50 14.67
N ILE A 267 -47.78 -29.30 15.25
CA ILE A 267 -47.96 -28.04 14.52
C ILE A 267 -46.84 -27.83 13.50
N LEU A 268 -45.61 -28.21 13.83
CA LEU A 268 -44.46 -28.09 12.91
C LEU A 268 -44.65 -28.97 11.67
N SER A 269 -45.08 -30.21 11.84
CA SER A 269 -45.37 -31.13 10.74
C SER A 269 -46.53 -30.64 9.89
N LEU A 270 -47.60 -30.14 10.51
CA LEU A 270 -48.74 -29.56 9.81
C LEU A 270 -48.34 -28.33 8.97
N ARG A 271 -47.57 -27.40 9.55
CA ARG A 271 -47.06 -26.21 8.85
C ARG A 271 -46.18 -26.60 7.67
N ARG A 272 -45.27 -27.56 7.84
CA ARG A 272 -44.42 -28.07 6.74
C ARG A 272 -45.26 -28.68 5.61
N ALA A 273 -46.29 -29.45 5.93
CA ALA A 273 -47.20 -30.02 4.94
C ALA A 273 -47.95 -28.92 4.15
N LEU A 274 -48.35 -27.84 4.83
CA LEU A 274 -49.00 -26.67 4.24
C LEU A 274 -48.03 -25.65 3.62
N ARG A 275 -46.72 -25.93 3.62
CA ARG A 275 -45.65 -25.00 3.19
C ARG A 275 -45.70 -23.64 3.90
N LEU A 276 -46.16 -23.63 5.15
CA LEU A 276 -46.13 -22.47 6.03
C LEU A 276 -44.78 -22.34 6.75
N PRO A 277 -44.37 -21.11 7.14
CA PRO A 277 -43.19 -20.90 7.97
C PRO A 277 -43.24 -21.74 9.25
N GLY A 278 -42.09 -22.25 9.70
CA GLY A 278 -42.00 -23.07 10.91
C GLY A 278 -42.23 -22.31 12.22
N HIS A 279 -42.12 -20.98 12.19
CA HIS A 279 -42.38 -20.09 13.32
C HIS A 279 -43.76 -19.43 13.16
N ASP A 280 -44.35 -19.02 14.28
CA ASP A 280 -45.55 -18.20 14.27
C ASP A 280 -45.21 -16.79 13.75
N ILE A 281 -45.87 -16.37 12.68
CA ILE A 281 -45.65 -15.08 12.02
C ILE A 281 -46.50 -13.94 12.63
N PHE A 282 -47.52 -14.26 13.42
CA PHE A 282 -48.47 -13.29 13.97
C PHE A 282 -48.17 -12.91 15.42
N SER A 283 -47.51 -13.77 16.18
CA SER A 283 -46.97 -13.40 17.50
C SER A 283 -45.50 -12.93 17.42
N ARG A 284 -44.78 -13.30 16.35
CA ARG A 284 -43.35 -13.00 16.17
C ARG A 284 -43.05 -12.60 14.73
N GLY A 285 -42.16 -11.63 14.58
CA GLY A 285 -41.71 -11.14 13.27
C GLY A 285 -42.47 -9.90 12.79
N ILE A 286 -42.38 -9.58 11.50
CA ILE A 286 -42.83 -8.30 10.94
C ILE A 286 -44.36 -8.09 10.98
N TYR A 287 -45.15 -9.14 11.24
CA TYR A 287 -46.60 -9.07 11.33
C TYR A 287 -47.14 -9.14 12.76
N HIS A 288 -46.29 -8.99 13.78
CA HIS A 288 -46.71 -9.04 15.19
C HIS A 288 -47.73 -7.94 15.59
N GLU A 289 -47.78 -6.83 14.85
CA GLU A 289 -48.76 -5.75 15.06
C GLU A 289 -49.99 -5.86 14.13
N PHE A 290 -50.06 -6.89 13.28
CA PHE A 290 -51.16 -7.02 12.33
C PHE A 290 -52.45 -7.39 13.05
N THR A 291 -53.36 -6.43 13.14
CA THR A 291 -54.75 -6.65 13.55
C THR A 291 -55.63 -6.65 12.30
N PRO A 292 -56.17 -7.81 11.86
CA PRO A 292 -57.08 -7.83 10.73
C PRO A 292 -58.30 -6.99 11.06
N THR A 293 -58.58 -5.98 10.22
CA THR A 293 -59.81 -5.19 10.32
C THR A 293 -60.99 -6.13 10.18
N GLN A 294 -61.91 -6.16 11.15
CA GLN A 294 -63.15 -6.92 11.01
C GLN A 294 -63.84 -6.49 9.70
N PRO A 295 -64.24 -7.45 8.84
CA PRO A 295 -64.94 -7.11 7.62
C PRO A 295 -66.23 -6.36 7.99
N THR A 296 -66.40 -5.17 7.43
CA THR A 296 -67.52 -4.27 7.73
C THR A 296 -68.88 -4.87 7.39
N ASN A 297 -68.91 -5.90 6.53
CA ASN A 297 -70.12 -6.61 6.11
C ASN A 297 -69.95 -8.12 6.27
N GLY A 298 -70.21 -8.65 7.48
CA GLY A 298 -70.19 -10.09 7.77
C GLY A 298 -71.33 -10.93 7.15
N MET A 299 -72.19 -10.32 6.33
CA MET A 299 -73.29 -10.97 5.63
C MET A 299 -73.41 -10.48 4.18
N MET A 300 -72.32 -10.50 3.41
CA MET A 300 -72.47 -10.51 1.95
C MET A 300 -72.89 -11.92 1.55
N ASN A 301 -74.17 -12.06 1.17
CA ASN A 301 -74.71 -13.32 0.67
C ASN A 301 -73.94 -13.68 -0.61
N ASP A 302 -73.44 -14.90 -0.71
CA ASP A 302 -72.67 -15.40 -1.85
C ASP A 302 -73.59 -15.57 -3.06
N GLN A 303 -73.80 -14.46 -3.81
CA GLN A 303 -74.74 -14.40 -4.93
C GLN A 303 -74.23 -15.15 -6.17
N ASP A 304 -72.93 -15.44 -6.25
CA ASP A 304 -72.31 -16.12 -7.40
C ASP A 304 -72.42 -17.66 -7.31
N HIS A 305 -72.91 -18.18 -6.18
CA HIS A 305 -73.17 -19.60 -5.93
C HIS A 305 -74.64 -19.88 -5.57
N ALA A 306 -75.55 -18.93 -5.83
CA ALA A 306 -76.97 -19.23 -5.81
C ALA A 306 -77.28 -20.17 -6.98
N ASP A 307 -77.62 -21.43 -6.68
CA ASP A 307 -78.02 -22.43 -7.66
C ASP A 307 -79.13 -21.84 -8.57
N ASP A 308 -78.90 -21.83 -9.89
CA ASP A 308 -79.93 -21.51 -10.88
C ASP A 308 -81.07 -22.54 -10.71
N GLU A 309 -82.19 -22.12 -10.11
CA GLU A 309 -83.40 -22.93 -10.06
C GLU A 309 -83.84 -23.25 -11.50
N PRO A 310 -84.07 -24.53 -11.85
CA PRO A 310 -84.59 -24.89 -13.16
C PRO A 310 -86.05 -24.43 -13.27
N MET A 311 -86.27 -23.34 -14.01
CA MET A 311 -87.60 -22.88 -14.39
C MET A 311 -88.29 -23.93 -15.28
N ASN A 312 -89.43 -24.39 -14.79
CA ASN A 312 -90.37 -25.34 -15.39
C ASN A 312 -91.29 -24.65 -16.40
#